data_AF-A0A7Y2BVF4-F1
#
_entry.id   AF-A0A7Y2BVF4-F1
#
_cell.length_a   1.000
_cell.length_b   1.000
_cell.length_c   1.000
_cell.angle_alpha   90.00
_cell.angle_beta   90.00
_cell.angle_gamma   90.00
#
_symmetry.space_group_name_H-M   'P 1'
#
loop_
_entity.id
_entity.type
_entity.pdbx_description
1 polymer ?
#
loop_
_entity_poly.entity_id
_entity_poly.type
_entity_poly.pdbx_seq_one_letter_code
_entity_poly.pdbx_strand_id
1 'polypeptide(L)' 'VWRFGATTVTKVFPTEKAVEEIVLDPYLEIADTDTSNNYYPPREKLNRFEMFKQRQFGSGGENPMQRAERAKKMKKEIKP' A
#
# COMPACT_ATOMS: atom_id res chain seq x y z
N VAL A 1 -24.85 8.80 11.56
CA VAL A 1 -26.12 9.40 12.07
C VAL A 1 -27.25 8.58 11.50
N TRP A 2 -28.02 7.89 12.33
CA TRP A 2 -29.19 7.16 11.86
C TRP A 2 -30.36 8.14 11.77
N ARG A 3 -30.95 8.28 10.58
CA ARG A 3 -32.05 9.20 10.28
C ARG A 3 -33.04 8.48 9.39
N PHE A 4 -34.31 8.51 9.76
CA PHE A 4 -35.40 8.02 8.90
C PHE A 4 -35.76 9.09 7.85
N GLY A 5 -35.88 8.67 6.58
CA GLY A 5 -36.33 9.51 5.46
C GLY A 5 -35.20 10.10 4.58
N ALA A 6 -35.57 10.65 3.42
CA ALA A 6 -34.65 11.12 2.37
C ALA A 6 -34.13 12.56 2.55
N THR A 7 -33.90 12.99 3.79
CA THR A 7 -33.37 14.34 4.06
C THR A 7 -31.85 14.29 4.19
N THR A 8 -31.15 15.22 3.54
CA THR A 8 -29.68 15.32 3.62
C THR A 8 -29.28 15.74 5.04
N VAL A 9 -28.30 15.04 5.62
CA VAL A 9 -27.78 15.34 6.97
C VAL A 9 -26.34 15.82 6.86
N THR A 10 -26.08 17.02 7.39
CA THR A 10 -24.73 17.59 7.51
C THR A 10 -24.31 17.55 8.98
N LYS A 11 -23.13 16.99 9.28
CA LYS A 11 -22.56 16.93 10.64
C LYS A 11 -21.17 17.54 10.64
N VAL A 12 -20.95 18.51 11.53
CA VAL A 12 -19.65 19.15 11.76
C VAL A 12 -19.08 18.65 13.08
N PHE A 13 -17.78 18.34 13.09
CA PHE A 13 -17.02 17.93 14.27
C PHE A 13 -15.97 18.99 14.60
N PRO A 14 -16.23 19.89 15.57
CA PRO A 14 -15.23 20.84 16.01
C PRO A 14 -14.18 20.15 16.88
N THR A 15 -12.91 20.34 16.57
CA THR A 15 -11.78 19.85 17.37
C THR A 15 -10.96 21.04 17.87
N GLU A 16 -10.55 21.03 19.14
CA GLU A 16 -9.72 22.10 19.72
C GLU A 16 -8.29 22.11 19.14
N LYS A 17 -7.81 20.93 18.74
CA LYS A 17 -6.50 20.71 18.11
C LYS A 17 -6.67 20.41 16.62
N ALA A 18 -5.62 20.67 15.86
CA ALA A 18 -5.56 20.30 14.45
C ALA A 18 -5.70 18.78 14.29
N VAL A 19 -6.59 18.35 13.39
CA VAL A 19 -6.77 16.94 13.04
C VAL A 19 -5.65 16.53 12.09
N GLU A 20 -4.90 15.51 12.46
CA GLU A 20 -3.83 14.95 11.63
C GLU A 20 -4.37 13.91 10.64
N GLU A 21 -5.22 13.01 11.11
CA GLU A 21 -5.79 11.93 10.30
C GLU A 21 -7.18 11.53 10.80
N ILE A 22 -8.04 11.15 9.86
CA ILE A 22 -9.30 10.45 10.10
C ILE A 22 -9.28 9.16 9.28
N VAL A 23 -9.53 8.02 9.95
CA VAL A 23 -9.68 6.71 9.31
C VAL A 23 -11.08 6.20 9.56
N LEU A 24 -11.82 5.94 8.48
CA LEU A 24 -13.12 5.30 8.49
C LEU A 24 -12.93 3.78 8.41
N ASP A 25 -13.61 3.06 9.30
CA ASP A 25 -13.57 1.59 9.41
C ASP A 25 -12.14 0.98 9.35
N PRO A 26 -11.31 1.21 10.37
CA PRO A 26 -9.92 0.73 10.39
C PRO A 26 -9.77 -0.79 10.36
N TYR A 27 -10.80 -1.53 10.80
CA TYR A 27 -10.77 -2.98 10.96
C TYR A 27 -11.58 -3.72 9.91
N LEU A 28 -12.11 -3.01 8.90
CA LEU A 28 -12.90 -3.58 7.80
C LEU A 28 -14.11 -4.38 8.31
N GLU A 29 -14.80 -3.83 9.32
CA GLU A 29 -16.00 -4.42 9.91
C GLU A 29 -17.24 -4.20 9.02
N ILE A 30 -17.18 -3.19 8.14
CA ILE A 30 -18.24 -2.86 7.20
C ILE A 30 -17.94 -3.57 5.87
N ALA A 31 -18.96 -4.20 5.28
CA ALA A 31 -18.86 -4.85 3.98
C ALA A 31 -18.87 -3.84 2.80
N ASP A 32 -17.97 -2.86 2.84
CA ASP A 32 -17.77 -1.90 1.74
C ASP A 32 -16.88 -2.49 0.65
N THR A 33 -17.21 -2.18 -0.60
CA THR A 33 -16.44 -2.61 -1.78
C THR A 33 -15.29 -1.66 -2.09
N ASP A 34 -15.39 -0.40 -1.67
CA ASP A 34 -14.35 0.61 -1.88
C ASP A 34 -13.81 1.12 -0.54
N THR A 35 -12.49 1.19 -0.41
CA THR A 35 -11.79 1.72 0.77
C THR A 35 -10.85 2.86 0.39
N SER A 36 -10.97 3.39 -0.83
CA SER A 36 -10.12 4.46 -1.37
C SER A 36 -10.33 5.78 -0.64
N ASN A 37 -11.55 6.02 -0.14
CA ASN A 37 -11.97 7.25 0.54
C ASN A 37 -12.04 7.13 2.07
N ASN A 38 -11.57 6.02 2.65
CA ASN A 38 -11.60 5.82 4.10
C ASN A 38 -10.59 6.70 4.85
N TYR A 39 -9.67 7.36 4.15
CA TYR A 39 -8.61 8.17 4.76
C TYR A 39 -8.81 9.64 4.43
N TYR A 40 -8.70 10.47 5.47
CA TYR A 40 -8.57 11.91 5.35
C TYR A 40 -7.35 12.40 6.14
N PRO A 41 -6.38 13.10 5.53
CA PRO A 41 -6.26 13.39 4.10
C PRO A 41 -6.18 12.12 3.21
N PRO A 42 -6.58 12.21 1.92
CA PRO A 42 -6.51 11.07 1.01
C PRO A 42 -5.08 10.50 0.90
N ARG A 43 -4.98 9.17 0.90
CA ARG A 43 -3.71 8.45 0.72
C ARG A 43 -3.70 7.73 -0.61
N GLU A 44 -2.61 7.85 -1.34
CA GLU A 44 -2.38 7.07 -2.55
C GLU A 44 -2.07 5.61 -2.16
N LYS A 45 -2.98 4.70 -2.51
CA LYS A 45 -2.74 3.26 -2.41
C LYS A 45 -2.14 2.78 -3.73
N LEU A 46 -1.05 2.01 -3.65
CA LEU A 46 -0.45 1.37 -4.83
C LEU A 46 -1.49 0.51 -5.57
N ASN A 47 -1.52 0.63 -6.88
CA ASN A 47 -2.40 -0.19 -7.70
C ASN A 47 -1.93 -1.67 -7.66
N ARG A 48 -2.84 -2.62 -7.89
CA ARG A 48 -2.53 -4.06 -7.94
C ARG A 48 -1.39 -4.39 -8.91
N PHE A 49 -1.33 -3.68 -10.04
CA PHE A 49 -0.25 -3.84 -11.02
C PHE A 49 1.11 -3.34 -10.52
N GLU A 50 1.13 -2.23 -9.79
CA GLU A 50 2.35 -1.68 -9.20
C GLU A 50 2.87 -2.60 -8.09
N MET A 51 1.97 -3.11 -7.23
CA MET A 51 2.31 -4.14 -6.25
C MET A 51 2.87 -5.41 -6.90
N PHE A 52 2.28 -5.86 -8.02
CA PHE A 52 2.78 -7.01 -8.76
C PHE A 52 4.22 -6.79 -9.26
N LYS A 53 4.49 -5.64 -9.89
CA LYS A 53 5.85 -5.28 -10.31
C LYS A 53 6.81 -5.23 -9.13
N GLN A 54 6.42 -4.60 -8.03
CA GLN A 54 7.27 -4.50 -6.84
C GLN A 54 7.66 -5.87 -6.28
N ARG A 55 6.76 -6.86 -6.30
CA ARG A 55 7.10 -8.25 -5.92
C ARG A 55 8.13 -8.87 -6.84
N GLN A 56 8.03 -8.62 -8.14
CA GLN A 56 8.97 -9.15 -9.12
C GLN A 56 10.37 -8.52 -8.99
N PHE A 57 10.45 -7.23 -8.65
CA PHE A 57 11.72 -6.51 -8.45
C PHE A 57 12.30 -6.67 -7.03
N GLY A 58 11.46 -6.86 -6.01
CA GLY A 58 11.89 -7.10 -4.62
C GLY A 58 12.49 -8.48 -4.37
N SER A 59 12.21 -9.45 -5.25
CA SER A 59 12.91 -10.73 -5.32
C SER A 59 14.18 -10.68 -6.19
N GLY A 60 14.62 -9.49 -6.61
CA GLY A 60 15.74 -9.24 -7.53
C GLY A 60 17.14 -9.53 -6.97
N GLY A 61 17.27 -10.43 -5.99
CA GLY A 61 18.55 -11.07 -5.74
C GLY A 61 18.87 -12.01 -6.90
N GLU A 62 20.11 -12.01 -7.38
CA GLU A 62 20.59 -12.97 -8.38
C GLU A 62 20.10 -14.38 -8.01
N ASN A 63 19.51 -15.10 -8.96
CA ASN A 63 19.11 -16.48 -8.73
C ASN A 63 20.37 -17.36 -8.47
N PRO A 64 20.25 -18.54 -7.83
CA PRO A 64 21.41 -19.36 -7.50
C PRO A 64 22.33 -19.68 -8.70
N MET A 65 21.75 -19.79 -9.92
CA MET A 65 22.52 -19.99 -11.15
C MET A 65 23.31 -18.75 -11.56
N GLN A 66 22.73 -17.55 -11.52
CA GLN A 66 23.39 -16.27 -11.81
C GLN A 66 24.53 -16.00 -10.81
N ARG A 67 24.31 -16.30 -9.52
CA ARG A 67 25.38 -16.22 -8.50
C ARG A 67 26.53 -17.18 -8.80
N ALA A 68 26.20 -18.40 -9.21
CA ALA A 68 27.19 -19.41 -9.58
C ALA A 68 27.97 -19.00 -10.83
N GLU A 69 27.31 -18.41 -11.83
CA GLU A 69 27.98 -17.85 -13.01
C GLU A 69 28.88 -16.67 -12.68
N ARG A 70 28.43 -15.75 -11.83
CA ARG A 70 29.25 -14.63 -11.34
C ARG A 70 30.48 -15.13 -10.59
N ALA A 71 30.32 -16.11 -9.70
CA ALA A 71 31.44 -16.72 -8.98
C ALA A 71 32.43 -17.45 -9.92
N LYS A 72 31.93 -18.10 -10.98
CA LYS A 72 32.79 -18.71 -12.02
C LYS A 72 33.55 -17.64 -12.82
N LYS A 73 32.89 -16.54 -13.21
CA LYS A 73 33.53 -15.41 -13.91
C LYS A 73 34.62 -14.78 -13.05
N MET A 74 34.33 -14.47 -11.79
CA MET A 74 35.31 -13.94 -10.83
C MET A 74 36.51 -14.88 -10.65
N LYS A 75 36.28 -16.20 -10.50
CA LYS A 75 37.38 -17.18 -10.40
C LYS A 75 38.23 -17.30 -11.67
N LYS A 76 37.66 -17.02 -12.85
CA LYS A 76 38.37 -17.04 -14.14
C LYS A 76 39.23 -15.79 -14.32
N GLU A 77 38.75 -14.63 -13.88
CA GLU A 77 39.49 -13.36 -13.91
C GLU A 77 40.64 -13.29 -12.88
N ILE A 78 40.54 -14.04 -11.78
CA ILE A 78 41.56 -14.11 -10.72
C ILE A 78 42.69 -15.11 -11.05
N LYS A 79 42.52 -15.97 -12.07
CA LYS A 79 43.57 -16.90 -12.49
C LYS A 79 44.51 -16.17 -13.47
N PRO A 80 45.84 -16.17 -13.24
CA PRO A 80 46.81 -15.45 -14.07
C PRO A 80 46.87 -15.96 -15.50
#